data_AF-A0A7H0K1I4-F1
#
_entry.id   AF-A0A7H0K1I4-F1
#
_cell.length_a   1.000
_cell.length_b   1.000
_cell.length_c   1.000
_cell.angle_alpha   90.00
_cell.angle_beta   90.00
_cell.angle_gamma   90.00
#
_symmetry.space_group_name_H-M   'P 1'
#
loop_
_entity.id
_entity.type
_entity.pdbx_description
1 polymer ?
#
loop_
_entity_poly.entity_id
_entity_poly.type
_entity_poly.pdbx_seq_one_letter_code
_entity_poly.pdbx_strand_id
1 'polypeptide(L)'
;MNTSRFRTAVCAVSGAALLAGCTPDVQLDALEQAKTANLARHVSAEFPAEPTVVDDPLGFETASMFFPRSETLVLCDDTLEAQLRAASIAVAAHAPMLVYDTARHADYVSLIADMRTVTVLTVGDVAMAPSSGAMRIRRDPGGIRALGEMTSLRFKEQLVRDVNDAARAVADIDQNDPTWLRAAWADPVTKPGAKAEPFPVQSRRDANMAPQVVATWESSIPSIANARGYGATVTMVPLADPRRAQETLFAMAGLGDNPLIALGSQFGSSEELGFRIRQAERHYRAP
;
A
#
# COMPACT_ATOMS: atom_id res chain seq x y z
N MET A 1 70.69 -26.14 1.55
CA MET A 1 72.05 -25.70 1.19
C MET A 1 72.17 -25.66 -0.32
N ASN A 2 72.53 -24.48 -0.84
CA ASN A 2 73.07 -24.17 -2.17
C ASN A 2 72.24 -24.49 -3.43
N THR A 3 72.03 -23.59 -4.39
CA THR A 3 72.37 -22.17 -4.56
C THR A 3 71.62 -21.68 -5.80
N SER A 4 71.15 -20.43 -5.75
CA SER A 4 70.53 -19.65 -6.83
C SER A 4 71.45 -19.41 -8.04
N ARG A 5 70.86 -19.09 -9.21
CA ARG A 5 71.21 -17.94 -10.10
C ARG A 5 70.21 -17.91 -11.28
N PHE A 6 69.18 -17.05 -11.22
CA PHE A 6 69.11 -15.72 -11.84
C PHE A 6 69.55 -15.67 -13.32
N ARG A 7 68.55 -15.62 -14.21
CA ARG A 7 68.67 -15.03 -15.55
C ARG A 7 67.54 -14.03 -15.73
N THR A 8 67.93 -12.77 -15.70
CA THR A 8 67.12 -11.58 -15.99
C THR A 8 66.76 -11.60 -17.48
N ALA A 9 65.46 -11.67 -17.80
CA ALA A 9 64.96 -11.46 -19.15
C ALA A 9 64.13 -10.17 -19.16
N VAL A 10 64.67 -9.16 -19.83
CA VAL A 10 64.00 -7.91 -20.18
C VAL A 10 62.90 -8.25 -21.19
N CYS A 11 61.64 -8.07 -20.81
CA CYS A 11 60.51 -8.07 -21.74
C CYS A 11 59.97 -6.64 -21.89
N ALA A 12 59.97 -6.19 -23.14
CA ALA A 12 59.49 -4.90 -23.58
C ALA A 12 58.01 -4.70 -23.22
N VAL A 13 57.72 -3.58 -22.55
CA VAL A 13 56.35 -3.12 -22.33
C VAL A 13 55.87 -2.47 -23.62
N SER A 14 55.09 -3.22 -24.40
CA SER A 14 54.30 -2.69 -25.51
C SER A 14 53.18 -1.80 -24.94
N GLY A 15 53.26 -0.50 -25.21
CA GLY A 15 52.21 0.46 -24.88
C GLY A 15 50.96 0.21 -25.71
N ALA A 16 49.97 -0.46 -25.11
CA ALA A 16 48.61 -0.45 -25.59
C ALA A 16 47.90 0.79 -25.02
N ALA A 17 47.77 1.83 -25.86
CA ALA A 17 46.88 2.94 -25.59
C ALA A 17 45.43 2.43 -25.65
N LEU A 18 44.90 1.99 -24.51
CA LEU A 18 43.47 1.80 -24.34
C LEU A 18 42.83 3.18 -24.33
N LEU A 19 42.21 3.54 -25.45
CA LEU A 19 41.21 4.60 -25.50
C LEU A 19 40.05 4.18 -24.59
N ALA A 20 40.16 4.54 -23.30
CA ALA A 20 39.03 4.57 -22.41
C ALA A 20 38.08 5.65 -22.94
N GLY A 21 37.12 5.22 -23.77
CA GLY A 21 35.97 6.02 -24.11
C GLY A 21 35.23 6.32 -22.82
N CYS A 22 35.43 7.52 -22.28
CA CYS A 22 34.55 8.11 -21.30
C CYS A 22 33.19 8.29 -21.98
N THR A 23 32.33 7.28 -21.93
CA THR A 23 30.89 7.54 -22.01
C THR A 23 30.57 8.43 -20.81
N PRO A 24 30.11 9.67 -21.01
CA PRO A 24 29.55 10.42 -19.89
C PRO A 24 28.30 9.64 -19.50
N ASP A 25 28.32 9.04 -18.31
CA ASP A 25 27.08 8.70 -17.61
C ASP A 25 26.28 10.01 -17.60
N VAL A 26 25.21 10.06 -18.39
CA VAL A 26 24.30 11.19 -18.38
C VAL A 26 23.65 11.15 -17.01
N GLN A 27 24.22 11.89 -16.07
CA GLN A 27 23.67 12.04 -14.75
C GLN A 27 22.37 12.82 -14.90
N LEU A 28 21.27 12.08 -15.06
CA LEU A 28 19.93 12.62 -15.17
C LEU A 28 19.65 13.47 -13.93
N ASP A 29 19.06 14.64 -14.13
CA ASP A 29 18.50 15.43 -13.04
C ASP A 29 17.55 14.55 -12.19
N ALA A 30 17.51 14.77 -10.88
CA ALA A 30 16.74 13.97 -9.93
C ALA A 30 15.25 13.89 -10.31
N LEU A 31 14.70 14.97 -10.89
CA LEU A 31 13.33 14.99 -11.41
C LEU A 31 13.15 14.04 -12.60
N GLU A 32 14.10 13.98 -13.53
CA GLU A 32 14.02 13.08 -14.68
C GLU A 32 14.16 11.61 -14.27
N GLN A 33 14.97 11.32 -13.25
CA GLN A 33 15.06 9.98 -12.69
C GLN A 33 13.73 9.55 -12.06
N ALA A 34 13.12 10.41 -11.25
CA ALA A 34 11.83 10.16 -10.63
C ALA A 34 10.74 9.95 -11.70
N LYS A 35 10.70 10.81 -12.71
CA LYS A 35 9.78 10.70 -13.85
C LYS A 35 9.94 9.39 -14.61
N THR A 36 11.18 8.99 -14.90
CA THR A 36 11.47 7.73 -15.58
C THR A 36 11.00 6.53 -14.75
N ALA A 37 11.27 6.53 -13.44
CA ALA A 37 10.84 5.46 -12.54
C ALA A 37 9.31 5.35 -12.48
N ASN A 38 8.60 6.48 -12.39
CA ASN A 38 7.15 6.50 -12.33
C ASN A 38 6.49 6.04 -13.64
N LEU A 39 7.01 6.48 -14.80
CA LEU A 39 6.48 6.13 -16.12
C LEU A 39 6.87 4.71 -16.59
N ALA A 40 7.90 4.10 -16.01
CA ALA A 40 8.29 2.72 -16.34
C ALA A 40 7.31 1.66 -15.80
N ARG A 41 6.36 2.04 -14.94
CA ARG A 41 5.34 1.14 -14.39
C ARG A 41 4.36 0.72 -15.48
N HIS A 42 4.20 -0.59 -15.66
CA HIS A 42 3.11 -1.12 -16.47
C HIS A 42 1.84 -1.17 -15.61
N VAL A 43 0.87 -0.30 -15.89
CA VAL A 43 -0.37 -0.21 -15.10
C VAL A 43 -1.51 -0.94 -15.82
N SER A 44 -2.32 -1.71 -15.08
CA SER A 44 -3.50 -2.37 -15.63
C SER A 44 -4.51 -1.35 -16.17
N ALA A 45 -5.13 -1.65 -17.31
CA ALA A 45 -6.19 -0.83 -17.90
C ALA A 45 -7.49 -0.76 -17.07
N GLU A 46 -7.59 -1.59 -16.02
CA GLU A 46 -8.69 -1.55 -15.05
C GLU A 46 -8.59 -0.33 -14.12
N PHE A 47 -7.40 0.27 -13.97
CA PHE A 47 -7.21 1.49 -13.21
C PHE A 47 -7.47 2.74 -14.05
N PRO A 48 -7.85 3.87 -13.43
CA PRO A 48 -7.99 5.14 -14.12
C PRO A 48 -6.72 5.53 -14.88
N ALA A 49 -6.90 6.02 -16.12
CA ALA A 49 -5.80 6.42 -16.99
C ALA A 49 -5.12 7.73 -16.55
N GLU A 50 -5.78 8.52 -15.70
CA GLU A 50 -5.37 9.85 -15.24
C GLU A 50 -5.33 9.90 -13.71
N PRO A 51 -4.68 10.92 -13.11
CA PRO A 51 -4.69 11.12 -11.66
C PRO A 51 -6.09 11.06 -11.09
N THR A 52 -6.28 10.24 -10.06
CA THR A 52 -7.56 10.06 -9.38
C THR A 52 -7.37 10.28 -7.89
N VAL A 53 -8.07 11.27 -7.36
CA VAL A 53 -8.15 11.51 -5.91
C VAL A 53 -9.36 10.75 -5.36
N VAL A 54 -9.15 9.95 -4.32
CA VAL A 54 -10.18 9.09 -3.72
C VAL A 54 -10.40 9.49 -2.27
N ASP A 55 -11.54 10.11 -1.96
CA ASP A 55 -11.93 10.49 -0.60
C ASP A 55 -12.84 9.42 0.01
N ASP A 56 -12.21 8.43 0.64
CA ASP A 56 -12.89 7.20 1.04
C ASP A 56 -12.63 6.86 2.51
N PRO A 57 -13.30 7.55 3.45
CA PRO A 57 -13.07 7.36 4.88
C PRO A 57 -13.51 5.97 5.38
N LEU A 58 -14.42 5.30 4.67
CA LEU A 58 -14.96 3.98 5.06
C LEU A 58 -14.40 2.82 4.23
N GLY A 59 -13.70 3.09 3.12
CA GLY A 59 -13.06 2.07 2.28
C GLY A 59 -13.89 1.55 1.11
N PHE A 60 -15.10 2.07 0.87
CA PHE A 60 -15.99 1.55 -0.17
C PHE A 60 -15.42 1.69 -1.57
N GLU A 61 -14.99 2.89 -1.93
CA GLU A 61 -14.50 3.20 -3.28
C GLU A 61 -13.19 2.47 -3.56
N THR A 62 -12.26 2.50 -2.61
CA THR A 62 -10.97 1.80 -2.71
C THR A 62 -11.13 0.29 -2.71
N ALA A 63 -12.05 -0.27 -1.91
CA ALA A 63 -12.33 -1.71 -1.94
C ALA A 63 -12.85 -2.13 -3.32
N SER A 64 -13.81 -1.41 -3.90
CA SER A 64 -14.32 -1.73 -5.25
C SER A 64 -13.26 -1.55 -6.34
N MET A 65 -12.45 -0.48 -6.25
CA MET A 65 -11.41 -0.16 -7.23
C MET A 65 -10.31 -1.22 -7.25
N PHE A 66 -9.81 -1.62 -6.08
CA PHE A 66 -8.72 -2.59 -5.99
C PHE A 66 -9.22 -4.05 -5.99
N PHE A 67 -10.44 -4.31 -5.51
CA PHE A 67 -11.00 -5.65 -5.41
C PHE A 67 -12.39 -5.75 -6.06
N PRO A 68 -12.46 -5.79 -7.41
CA PRO A 68 -13.72 -6.04 -8.11
C PRO A 68 -14.41 -7.34 -7.69
N ARG A 69 -13.65 -8.29 -7.13
CA ARG A 69 -14.14 -9.51 -6.49
C ARG A 69 -13.30 -9.83 -5.27
N SER A 70 -13.87 -10.37 -4.20
CA SER A 70 -13.08 -10.93 -3.09
C SER A 70 -13.88 -11.98 -2.34
N GLU A 71 -13.27 -13.12 -2.03
CA GLU A 71 -13.92 -14.16 -1.22
C GLU A 71 -14.02 -13.77 0.25
N THR A 72 -13.08 -12.96 0.70
CA THR A 72 -12.96 -12.46 2.08
C THR A 72 -13.09 -10.95 2.09
N LEU A 73 -13.84 -10.41 3.05
CA LEU A 73 -13.90 -8.99 3.37
C LEU A 73 -13.61 -8.82 4.86
N VAL A 74 -12.74 -7.87 5.21
CA VAL A 74 -12.50 -7.49 6.61
C VAL A 74 -13.37 -6.26 6.92
N LEU A 75 -14.22 -6.36 7.95
CA LEU A 75 -14.97 -5.22 8.48
C LEU A 75 -14.44 -4.90 9.88
N CYS A 76 -14.21 -3.63 10.17
CA CYS A 76 -13.90 -3.19 11.53
C CYS A 76 -14.90 -2.16 12.03
N ASP A 77 -14.93 -1.91 13.34
CA ASP A 77 -15.55 -0.70 13.87
C ASP A 77 -14.69 0.54 13.57
N ASP A 78 -15.13 1.71 14.03
CA ASP A 78 -14.48 3.00 13.78
C ASP A 78 -13.30 3.29 14.71
N THR A 79 -12.98 2.42 15.67
CA THR A 79 -11.84 2.62 16.57
C THR A 79 -10.51 2.40 15.87
N LEU A 80 -9.49 3.16 16.28
CA LEU A 80 -8.20 3.16 15.60
C LEU A 80 -7.44 1.84 15.79
N GLU A 81 -7.54 1.24 16.98
CA GLU A 81 -6.98 -0.06 17.29
C GLU A 81 -7.62 -1.19 16.46
N ALA A 82 -8.94 -1.16 16.25
CA ALA A 82 -9.62 -2.13 15.41
C ALA A 82 -9.24 -1.96 13.94
N GLN A 83 -9.12 -0.72 13.47
CA GLN A 83 -8.65 -0.41 12.12
C GLN A 83 -7.22 -0.91 11.88
N LEU A 84 -6.29 -0.67 12.82
CA LEU A 84 -4.92 -1.18 12.71
C LEU A 84 -4.86 -2.71 12.66
N ARG A 85 -5.64 -3.38 13.50
CA ARG A 85 -5.72 -4.84 13.50
C ARG A 85 -6.36 -5.38 12.21
N ALA A 86 -7.43 -4.75 11.73
CA ALA A 86 -8.08 -5.10 10.48
C ALA A 86 -7.17 -4.88 9.28
N ALA A 87 -6.40 -3.79 9.26
CA ALA A 87 -5.42 -3.52 8.20
C ALA A 87 -4.33 -4.59 8.15
N SER A 88 -3.79 -5.00 9.30
CA SER A 88 -2.85 -6.14 9.38
C SER A 88 -3.42 -7.42 8.79
N ILE A 89 -4.69 -7.73 9.07
CA ILE A 89 -5.34 -8.93 8.54
C ILE A 89 -5.60 -8.80 7.04
N ALA A 90 -6.17 -7.67 6.61
CA ALA A 90 -6.51 -7.38 5.21
C ALA A 90 -5.27 -7.44 4.30
N VAL A 91 -4.17 -6.83 4.73
CA VAL A 91 -2.91 -6.85 3.98
C VAL A 91 -2.33 -8.25 3.90
N ALA A 92 -2.27 -8.98 5.02
CA ALA A 92 -1.74 -10.36 5.03
C ALA A 92 -2.65 -11.36 4.29
N ALA A 93 -3.95 -11.11 4.25
CA ALA A 93 -4.93 -11.96 3.59
C ALA A 93 -5.17 -11.62 2.11
N HIS A 94 -4.57 -10.52 1.63
CA HIS A 94 -4.86 -9.92 0.33
C HIS A 94 -6.36 -9.71 0.10
N ALA A 95 -7.03 -9.14 1.12
CA ALA A 95 -8.47 -8.92 1.15
C ALA A 95 -8.80 -7.43 1.35
N PRO A 96 -9.94 -6.94 0.85
CA PRO A 96 -10.43 -5.61 1.15
C PRO A 96 -10.78 -5.45 2.64
N MET A 97 -10.70 -4.21 3.10
CA MET A 97 -11.05 -3.73 4.42
C MET A 97 -12.05 -2.57 4.31
N LEU A 98 -13.07 -2.56 5.18
CA LEU A 98 -13.97 -1.43 5.36
C LEU A 98 -14.14 -1.12 6.86
N VAL A 99 -14.35 0.16 7.16
CA VAL A 99 -14.89 0.60 8.45
C VAL A 99 -16.41 0.49 8.38
N TYR A 100 -17.03 -0.14 9.37
CA TYR A 100 -18.46 -0.43 9.40
C TYR A 100 -19.26 0.69 10.07
N ASP A 101 -20.18 1.28 9.32
CA ASP A 101 -21.17 2.24 9.79
C ASP A 101 -22.57 1.61 9.74
N THR A 102 -23.20 1.50 10.91
CA THR A 102 -24.57 0.96 11.03
C THR A 102 -25.60 1.74 10.20
N ALA A 103 -25.43 3.04 10.00
CA ALA A 103 -26.32 3.86 9.20
C ALA A 103 -26.29 3.48 7.71
N ARG A 104 -25.21 2.84 7.26
CA ARG A 104 -24.98 2.44 5.87
C ARG A 104 -25.07 0.93 5.67
N HIS A 105 -25.71 0.19 6.58
CA HIS A 105 -25.78 -1.28 6.54
C HIS A 105 -26.14 -1.85 5.15
N ALA A 106 -27.12 -1.25 4.47
CA ALA A 106 -27.56 -1.68 3.14
C ALA A 106 -26.43 -1.60 2.08
N ASP A 107 -25.58 -0.57 2.16
CA ASP A 107 -24.46 -0.39 1.23
C ASP A 107 -23.42 -1.51 1.39
N TYR A 108 -23.11 -1.93 2.63
CA TYR A 108 -22.21 -3.08 2.86
C TYR A 108 -22.78 -4.37 2.29
N VAL A 109 -24.08 -4.61 2.47
CA VAL A 109 -24.75 -5.81 1.94
C VAL A 109 -24.67 -5.84 0.41
N SER A 110 -24.92 -4.71 -0.25
CA SER A 110 -24.77 -4.57 -1.71
C SER A 110 -23.32 -4.81 -2.15
N LEU A 111 -22.35 -4.15 -1.52
CA LEU A 111 -20.94 -4.30 -1.89
C LEU A 111 -20.42 -5.74 -1.68
N ILE A 112 -20.81 -6.40 -0.59
CA ILE A 112 -20.50 -7.81 -0.32
C ILE A 112 -21.03 -8.71 -1.45
N ALA A 113 -22.27 -8.46 -1.91
CA ALA A 113 -22.88 -9.22 -2.99
C ALA A 113 -22.14 -8.97 -4.33
N ASP A 114 -21.83 -7.72 -4.65
CA ASP A 114 -21.14 -7.33 -5.88
C ASP A 114 -19.73 -7.93 -5.96
N MET A 115 -18.98 -7.89 -4.85
CA MET A 115 -17.66 -8.52 -4.74
C MET A 115 -17.70 -10.04 -4.66
N ARG A 116 -18.90 -10.64 -4.51
CA ARG A 116 -19.11 -12.08 -4.31
C ARG A 116 -18.39 -12.63 -3.08
N THR A 117 -18.41 -11.86 -2.01
CA THR A 117 -17.80 -12.22 -0.74
C THR A 117 -18.61 -13.29 -0.03
N VAL A 118 -17.92 -14.36 0.36
CA VAL A 118 -18.52 -15.51 1.07
C VAL A 118 -18.10 -15.57 2.54
N THR A 119 -17.01 -14.88 2.90
CA THR A 119 -16.54 -14.75 4.28
C THR A 119 -16.36 -13.27 4.64
N VAL A 120 -17.04 -12.84 5.70
CA VAL A 120 -16.84 -11.53 6.32
C VAL A 120 -16.17 -11.74 7.67
N LEU A 121 -14.96 -11.21 7.83
CA LEU A 121 -14.25 -11.20 9.10
C LEU A 121 -14.47 -9.87 9.80
N THR A 122 -15.06 -9.90 10.99
CA THR A 122 -15.31 -8.69 11.79
C THR A 122 -14.26 -8.50 12.86
N VAL A 123 -13.69 -7.30 12.99
CA VAL A 123 -12.73 -6.89 14.02
C VAL A 123 -13.34 -5.77 14.86
N GLY A 124 -13.32 -5.89 16.19
CA GLY A 124 -13.99 -4.89 17.04
C GLY A 124 -15.50 -5.14 17.22
N ASP A 125 -16.22 -4.10 17.64
CA ASP A 125 -17.66 -4.07 17.89
C ASP A 125 -18.50 -3.89 16.62
N VAL A 126 -18.28 -4.73 15.61
CA VAL A 126 -19.07 -4.68 14.38
C VAL A 126 -20.44 -5.33 14.61
N ALA A 127 -21.50 -4.54 14.45
CA ALA A 127 -22.90 -4.98 14.57
C ALA A 127 -23.45 -5.50 13.22
N MET A 128 -22.75 -6.45 12.61
CA MET A 128 -23.24 -7.18 11.44
C MET A 128 -23.74 -8.57 11.84
N ALA A 129 -24.95 -8.91 11.37
CA ALA A 129 -25.55 -10.22 11.50
C ALA A 129 -25.60 -10.91 10.13
N PRO A 130 -25.56 -12.26 10.06
CA PRO A 130 -25.70 -12.96 8.80
C PRO A 130 -27.09 -12.67 8.20
N SER A 131 -27.14 -12.04 7.03
CA SER A 131 -28.39 -11.73 6.33
C SER A 131 -28.89 -12.89 5.46
N SER A 132 -28.01 -13.80 5.05
CA SER A 132 -28.34 -15.01 4.29
C SER A 132 -27.38 -16.16 4.62
N GLY A 133 -27.81 -17.41 4.43
CA GLY A 133 -27.00 -18.61 4.72
C GLY A 133 -25.77 -18.79 3.83
N ALA A 134 -25.60 -17.99 2.77
CA ALA A 134 -24.47 -18.07 1.85
C ALA A 134 -23.22 -17.33 2.35
N MET A 135 -23.39 -16.33 3.23
CA MET A 135 -22.30 -15.52 3.78
C MET A 135 -21.98 -15.94 5.20
N ARG A 136 -20.70 -16.23 5.46
CA ARG A 136 -20.21 -16.60 6.79
C ARG A 136 -19.61 -15.39 7.48
N ILE A 137 -20.13 -15.03 8.65
CA ILE A 137 -19.51 -14.02 9.51
C ILE A 137 -18.59 -14.72 10.51
N ARG A 138 -17.32 -14.31 10.53
CA ARG A 138 -16.31 -14.75 11.50
C ARG A 138 -15.93 -13.58 12.37
N ARG A 139 -15.86 -13.79 13.68
CA ARG A 139 -15.49 -12.74 14.63
C ARG A 139 -14.06 -12.94 15.06
N ASP A 140 -13.25 -11.91 14.85
CA ASP A 140 -11.87 -11.90 15.29
C ASP A 140 -11.82 -11.95 16.84
N PRO A 141 -11.05 -12.89 17.43
CA PRO A 141 -10.95 -13.05 18.88
C PRO A 141 -9.80 -12.25 19.51
N GLY A 142 -9.11 -11.38 18.76
CA GLY A 142 -7.98 -10.61 19.28
C GLY A 142 -6.68 -11.43 19.42
N GLY A 143 -5.58 -10.71 19.71
CA GLY A 143 -4.27 -11.29 20.00
C GLY A 143 -3.52 -11.88 18.79
N ILE A 144 -2.22 -12.14 18.98
CA ILE A 144 -1.31 -12.63 17.94
C ILE A 144 -1.49 -14.11 17.61
N ARG A 145 -1.83 -14.94 18.61
CA ARG A 145 -2.03 -16.38 18.41
C ARG A 145 -3.18 -16.65 17.45
N ALA A 146 -4.29 -15.94 17.65
CA ALA A 146 -5.44 -16.05 16.78
C ALA A 146 -5.15 -15.60 15.35
N LEU A 147 -4.32 -14.55 15.15
CA LEU A 147 -3.90 -14.16 13.81
C LEU A 147 -3.19 -15.30 13.10
N GLY A 148 -2.25 -15.97 13.78
CA GLY A 148 -1.54 -17.10 13.20
C GLY A 148 -2.42 -18.32 12.94
N GLU A 149 -3.38 -18.59 13.83
CA GLU A 149 -4.35 -19.69 13.64
C GLU A 149 -5.31 -19.41 12.48
N MET A 150 -5.81 -18.17 12.35
CA MET A 150 -6.81 -17.82 11.32
C MET A 150 -6.22 -17.74 9.91
N THR A 151 -4.97 -17.29 9.76
CA THR A 151 -4.33 -17.12 8.44
C THR A 151 -3.31 -18.20 8.11
N SER A 152 -2.94 -19.04 9.08
CA SER A 152 -1.78 -19.96 8.97
C SER A 152 -0.45 -19.25 8.72
N LEU A 153 -0.32 -17.98 9.10
CA LEU A 153 0.91 -17.18 8.95
C LEU A 153 1.58 -16.93 10.30
N ARG A 154 2.87 -16.57 10.27
CA ARG A 154 3.58 -16.11 11.48
C ARG A 154 3.65 -14.60 11.46
N PHE A 155 2.98 -13.96 12.41
CA PHE A 155 3.01 -12.51 12.54
C PHE A 155 4.16 -12.06 13.43
N LYS A 156 4.80 -10.95 13.05
CA LYS A 156 5.59 -10.12 13.97
C LYS A 156 4.71 -9.02 14.55
N GLU A 157 4.92 -8.67 15.82
CA GLU A 157 4.23 -7.53 16.44
C GLU A 157 5.01 -6.24 16.18
N GLN A 158 4.31 -5.22 15.71
CA GLN A 158 4.82 -3.85 15.59
C GLN A 158 3.92 -2.93 16.41
N LEU A 159 4.50 -2.34 17.45
CA LEU A 159 3.79 -1.44 18.35
C LEU A 159 3.69 -0.04 17.74
N VAL A 160 2.47 0.45 17.51
CA VAL A 160 2.17 1.83 17.10
C VAL A 160 1.89 2.64 18.37
N ARG A 161 2.77 3.61 18.66
CA ARG A 161 2.72 4.37 19.93
C ARG A 161 1.92 5.67 19.84
N ASP A 162 1.93 6.30 18.67
CA ASP A 162 1.24 7.55 18.40
C ASP A 162 0.11 7.30 17.39
N VAL A 163 -1.05 7.87 17.66
CA VAL A 163 -2.22 7.81 16.77
C VAL A 163 -1.91 8.45 15.41
N ASN A 164 -1.04 9.46 15.37
CA ASN A 164 -0.63 10.15 14.14
C ASN A 164 0.26 9.29 13.23
N ASP A 165 0.86 8.22 13.77
CA ASP A 165 1.67 7.27 13.00
C ASP A 165 0.84 6.14 12.40
N ALA A 166 -0.46 6.03 12.71
CA ALA A 166 -1.29 4.90 12.31
C ALA A 166 -1.36 4.72 10.78
N ALA A 167 -1.64 5.79 10.03
CA ALA A 167 -1.70 5.76 8.57
C ALA A 167 -0.35 5.33 7.94
N ARG A 168 0.76 5.89 8.43
CA ARG A 168 2.12 5.53 7.99
C ARG A 168 2.43 4.07 8.30
N ALA A 169 2.12 3.61 9.52
CA ALA A 169 2.37 2.24 9.94
C ALA A 169 1.67 1.23 9.02
N VAL A 170 0.46 1.53 8.53
CA VAL A 170 -0.27 0.69 7.58
C VAL A 170 0.40 0.71 6.19
N ALA A 171 0.80 1.89 5.71
CA ALA A 171 1.48 2.03 4.42
C ALA A 171 2.81 1.27 4.36
N ASP A 172 3.50 1.18 5.50
CA ASP A 172 4.80 0.53 5.66
C ASP A 172 4.72 -1.00 5.86
N ILE A 173 3.52 -1.60 5.95
CA ILE A 173 3.38 -3.06 6.08
C ILE A 173 3.95 -3.73 4.82
N ASP A 174 5.02 -4.51 4.99
CA ASP A 174 5.47 -5.44 3.96
C ASP A 174 4.48 -6.61 3.84
N GLN A 175 3.95 -6.81 2.64
CA GLN A 175 2.97 -7.87 2.37
C GLN A 175 3.60 -9.26 2.46
N ASN A 176 4.92 -9.37 2.28
CA ASN A 176 5.64 -10.64 2.35
C ASN A 176 6.08 -10.99 3.77
N ASP A 177 5.95 -10.06 4.72
CA ASP A 177 6.33 -10.24 6.11
C ASP A 177 5.14 -9.88 7.03
N PRO A 178 4.24 -10.85 7.30
CA PRO A 178 3.00 -10.62 8.04
C PRO A 178 3.24 -9.87 9.35
N THR A 179 2.66 -8.68 9.45
CA THR A 179 2.89 -7.75 10.56
C THR A 179 1.58 -7.42 11.25
N TRP A 180 1.53 -7.61 12.57
CA TRP A 180 0.45 -7.14 13.42
C TRP A 180 0.78 -5.75 13.95
N LEU A 181 0.06 -4.75 13.45
CA LEU A 181 0.07 -3.40 13.99
C LEU A 181 -0.76 -3.39 15.26
N ARG A 182 -0.09 -3.30 16.41
CA ARG A 182 -0.73 -3.23 17.71
C ARG A 182 -0.72 -1.79 18.20
N ALA A 183 -1.89 -1.25 18.50
CA ALA A 183 -2.02 0.03 19.18
C ALA A 183 -1.46 -0.07 20.61
N ALA A 184 -0.66 0.92 21.02
CA ALA A 184 -0.14 0.98 22.38
C ALA A 184 -1.18 1.47 23.41
N TRP A 185 -2.24 2.13 22.95
CA TRP A 185 -3.23 2.81 23.80
C TRP A 185 -4.43 1.93 24.17
N ALA A 186 -4.82 0.99 23.30
CA ALA A 186 -5.98 0.12 23.51
C ALA A 186 -5.87 -1.17 22.69
N ASP A 187 -6.59 -2.20 23.11
CA ASP A 187 -6.80 -3.41 22.33
C ASP A 187 -8.24 -3.38 21.73
N PRO A 188 -8.46 -3.90 20.51
CA PRO A 188 -9.78 -3.93 19.90
C PRO A 188 -10.78 -4.73 20.73
N VAL A 189 -12.05 -4.31 20.72
CA VAL A 189 -13.12 -5.07 21.37
C VAL A 189 -13.23 -6.47 20.75
N THR A 190 -13.34 -7.48 21.60
CA THR A 190 -13.59 -8.87 21.17
C THR A 190 -15.00 -9.26 21.54
N LYS A 191 -15.79 -9.69 20.53
CA LYS A 191 -17.18 -10.08 20.77
C LYS A 191 -17.29 -11.47 21.42
N PRO A 192 -18.30 -11.69 22.28
CA PRO A 192 -18.57 -13.01 22.83
C PRO A 192 -18.71 -14.07 21.74
N GLY A 193 -18.11 -15.24 21.95
CA GLY A 193 -18.13 -16.34 20.99
C GLY A 193 -17.19 -16.17 19.80
N ALA A 194 -16.35 -15.13 19.76
CA ALA A 194 -15.25 -15.04 18.80
C ALA A 194 -14.29 -16.23 18.98
N LYS A 195 -13.92 -16.84 17.86
CA LYS A 195 -13.04 -18.02 17.81
C LYS A 195 -12.07 -17.84 16.66
N ALA A 196 -10.84 -18.29 16.88
CA ALA A 196 -9.82 -18.32 15.83
C ALA A 196 -10.15 -19.44 14.84
N GLU A 197 -10.92 -19.11 13.80
CA GLU A 197 -11.29 -20.06 12.77
C GLU A 197 -10.60 -19.71 11.45
N PRO A 198 -9.92 -20.66 10.78
CA PRO A 198 -9.21 -20.41 9.52
C PRO A 198 -10.12 -19.93 8.40
N PHE A 199 -9.75 -18.85 7.73
CA PHE A 199 -10.49 -18.29 6.59
C PHE A 199 -9.62 -18.26 5.32
N PRO A 200 -10.22 -18.11 4.12
CA PRO A 200 -9.46 -18.07 2.88
C PRO A 200 -8.51 -16.86 2.84
N VAL A 201 -7.21 -17.14 2.86
CA VAL A 201 -6.13 -16.21 2.55
C VAL A 201 -5.91 -16.25 1.04
N GLN A 202 -5.93 -15.09 0.39
CA GLN A 202 -5.82 -15.00 -1.06
C GLN A 202 -4.38 -14.74 -1.48
N SER A 203 -4.07 -14.93 -2.78
CA SER A 203 -2.79 -14.52 -3.34
C SER A 203 -2.82 -13.03 -3.70
N ARG A 204 -1.64 -12.40 -3.68
CA ARG A 204 -1.44 -11.03 -4.16
C ARG A 204 -1.96 -10.88 -5.59
N ARG A 205 -2.67 -9.78 -5.86
CA ARG A 205 -3.45 -9.59 -7.10
C ARG A 205 -2.85 -8.61 -8.07
N ASP A 206 -2.06 -7.67 -7.58
CA ASP A 206 -1.48 -6.62 -8.40
C ASP A 206 -0.61 -7.15 -9.54
N ALA A 207 0.05 -8.31 -9.40
CA ALA A 207 1.03 -8.80 -10.37
C ALA A 207 2.08 -7.73 -10.78
N ASN A 208 2.39 -6.78 -9.87
CA ASN A 208 3.18 -5.57 -10.11
C ASN A 208 2.58 -4.56 -11.11
N MET A 209 1.25 -4.56 -11.28
CA MET A 209 0.49 -3.75 -12.25
C MET A 209 -0.34 -2.63 -11.61
N ALA A 210 -0.20 -2.42 -10.30
CA ALA A 210 -0.87 -1.32 -9.61
C ALA A 210 -0.23 0.04 -10.03
N PRO A 211 -1.04 1.11 -10.14
CA PRO A 211 -0.52 2.46 -10.35
C PRO A 211 0.34 2.89 -9.16
N GLN A 212 1.06 4.00 -9.33
CA GLN A 212 1.63 4.69 -8.18
C GLN A 212 0.49 5.13 -7.26
N VAL A 213 0.60 4.79 -5.97
CA VAL A 213 -0.36 5.21 -4.94
C VAL A 213 0.36 6.14 -3.98
N VAL A 214 -0.24 7.30 -3.71
CA VAL A 214 0.29 8.30 -2.78
C VAL A 214 -0.71 8.58 -1.68
N ALA A 215 -0.20 8.79 -0.47
CA ALA A 215 -1.00 9.04 0.73
C ALA A 215 -0.28 10.06 1.62
N THR A 216 -1.05 10.73 2.48
CA THR A 216 -0.52 11.55 3.58
C THR A 216 -0.88 10.92 4.92
N TRP A 217 -0.43 11.50 6.01
CA TRP A 217 -0.85 11.08 7.35
C TRP A 217 -2.36 11.29 7.61
N GLU A 218 -3.02 12.14 6.82
CA GLU A 218 -4.47 12.38 6.88
C GLU A 218 -5.28 11.35 6.08
N SER A 219 -4.64 10.55 5.23
CA SER A 219 -5.30 9.52 4.43
C SER A 219 -5.93 8.45 5.32
N SER A 220 -7.14 8.01 4.97
CA SER A 220 -7.85 7.02 5.78
C SER A 220 -7.13 5.66 5.78
N ILE A 221 -7.12 4.99 6.94
CA ILE A 221 -6.57 3.64 7.08
C ILE A 221 -7.21 2.63 6.12
N PRO A 222 -8.55 2.55 5.95
CA PRO A 222 -9.12 1.58 5.03
C PRO A 222 -8.65 1.81 3.58
N SER A 223 -8.50 3.06 3.14
CA SER A 223 -7.97 3.36 1.80
C SER A 223 -6.54 2.85 1.61
N ILE A 224 -5.66 3.11 2.58
CA ILE A 224 -4.26 2.63 2.55
C ILE A 224 -4.23 1.09 2.61
N ALA A 225 -5.00 0.49 3.51
CA ALA A 225 -5.07 -0.95 3.70
C ALA A 225 -5.56 -1.67 2.44
N ASN A 226 -6.55 -1.12 1.73
CA ASN A 226 -7.04 -1.67 0.46
C ASN A 226 -5.95 -1.65 -0.63
N ALA A 227 -5.26 -0.52 -0.79
CA ALA A 227 -4.14 -0.42 -1.73
C ALA A 227 -3.03 -1.43 -1.38
N ARG A 228 -2.61 -1.50 -0.10
CA ARG A 228 -1.58 -2.42 0.37
C ARG A 228 -2.00 -3.89 0.24
N GLY A 229 -3.25 -4.23 0.57
CA GLY A 229 -3.77 -5.60 0.47
C GLY A 229 -3.86 -6.10 -0.97
N TYR A 230 -4.16 -5.20 -1.92
CA TYR A 230 -4.18 -5.55 -3.34
C TYR A 230 -2.79 -5.91 -3.87
N GLY A 231 -1.78 -5.21 -3.33
CA GLY A 231 -0.41 -5.36 -3.74
C GLY A 231 0.32 -4.04 -3.99
N ALA A 232 -0.42 -2.93 -4.05
CA ALA A 232 0.15 -1.63 -4.41
C ALA A 232 1.15 -1.12 -3.37
N THR A 233 2.23 -0.52 -3.85
CA THR A 233 3.10 0.31 -2.99
C THR A 233 2.41 1.64 -2.75
N VAL A 234 2.23 2.00 -1.48
CA VAL A 234 1.74 3.31 -1.05
C VAL A 234 2.93 4.16 -0.62
N THR A 235 3.18 5.27 -1.31
CA THR A 235 4.21 6.23 -0.94
C THR A 235 3.60 7.31 -0.05
N MET A 236 4.07 7.37 1.20
CA MET A 236 3.72 8.44 2.13
C MET A 236 4.45 9.72 1.73
N VAL A 237 3.71 10.77 1.39
CA VAL A 237 4.25 12.09 1.05
C VAL A 237 4.02 13.08 2.21
N PRO A 238 4.95 14.03 2.45
CA PRO A 238 4.86 14.94 3.58
C PRO A 238 3.76 15.99 3.43
N LEU A 239 3.49 16.44 2.20
CA LEU A 239 2.43 17.39 1.87
C LEU A 239 1.67 16.87 0.65
N ALA A 240 0.39 17.23 0.54
CA ALA A 240 -0.42 16.82 -0.60
C ALA A 240 -0.10 17.58 -1.89
N ASP A 241 0.39 18.83 -1.77
CA ASP A 241 0.69 19.70 -2.91
C ASP A 241 2.13 19.51 -3.40
N PRO A 242 2.36 18.95 -4.62
CA PRO A 242 3.69 18.71 -5.16
C PRO A 242 4.48 20.00 -5.42
N ARG A 243 3.84 21.17 -5.44
CA ARG A 243 4.52 22.47 -5.59
C ARG A 243 5.20 22.92 -4.30
N ARG A 244 4.85 22.30 -3.16
CA ARG A 244 5.28 22.73 -1.82
C ARG A 244 6.28 21.79 -1.16
N ALA A 245 6.46 20.58 -1.68
CA ALA A 245 7.42 19.60 -1.16
C ALA A 245 8.05 18.80 -2.31
N GLN A 246 9.37 18.75 -2.32
CA GLN A 246 10.15 18.10 -3.37
C GLN A 246 9.93 16.58 -3.39
N GLU A 247 9.81 15.96 -2.22
CA GLU A 247 9.52 14.53 -2.10
C GLU A 247 8.16 14.18 -2.70
N THR A 248 7.19 15.09 -2.56
CA THR A 248 5.85 14.93 -3.13
C THR A 248 5.89 15.06 -4.65
N LEU A 249 6.63 16.06 -5.16
CA LEU A 249 6.88 16.20 -6.59
C LEU A 249 7.50 14.92 -7.17
N PHE A 250 8.56 14.40 -6.54
CA PHE A 250 9.25 13.21 -7.04
C PHE A 250 8.36 11.96 -7.01
N ALA A 251 7.55 11.79 -5.97
CA ALA A 251 6.59 10.69 -5.91
C ALA A 251 5.53 10.74 -7.04
N MET A 252 5.29 11.91 -7.63
CA MET A 252 4.24 12.13 -8.65
C MET A 252 4.79 12.56 -10.03
N ALA A 253 6.11 12.67 -10.18
CA ALA A 253 6.73 13.20 -11.38
C ALA A 253 6.37 12.35 -12.61
N GLY A 254 5.99 13.01 -13.70
CA GLY A 254 5.49 12.42 -14.93
C GLY A 254 4.02 12.02 -14.90
N LEU A 255 3.37 12.03 -13.73
CA LEU A 255 2.04 11.43 -13.57
C LEU A 255 0.88 12.39 -13.77
N GLY A 256 1.12 13.66 -14.15
CA GLY A 256 0.05 14.65 -14.30
C GLY A 256 -1.05 14.28 -15.32
N ASP A 257 -0.72 13.42 -16.29
CA ASP A 257 -1.63 12.89 -17.32
C ASP A 257 -1.57 11.35 -17.40
N ASN A 258 -1.08 10.67 -16.34
CA ASN A 258 -0.89 9.22 -16.32
C ASN A 258 -1.50 8.62 -15.03
N PRO A 259 -1.67 7.28 -14.95
CA PRO A 259 -2.28 6.64 -13.79
C PRO A 259 -1.58 6.97 -12.46
N LEU A 260 -2.34 7.56 -11.55
CA LEU A 260 -1.93 7.90 -10.18
C LEU A 260 -3.17 7.82 -9.29
N ILE A 261 -3.05 7.16 -8.15
CA ILE A 261 -4.11 7.16 -7.13
C ILE A 261 -3.61 7.95 -5.94
N ALA A 262 -4.33 9.01 -5.57
CA ALA A 262 -4.05 9.82 -4.41
C ALA A 262 -5.15 9.61 -3.36
N LEU A 263 -4.76 9.09 -2.20
CA LEU A 263 -5.70 8.69 -1.16
C LEU A 263 -6.03 9.87 -0.24
N GLY A 264 -7.26 10.36 -0.28
CA GLY A 264 -7.80 11.40 0.59
C GLY A 264 -7.98 12.77 -0.08
N SER A 265 -9.01 13.49 0.37
CA SER A 265 -9.44 14.79 -0.17
C SER A 265 -8.40 15.92 -0.06
N GLN A 266 -7.37 15.79 0.80
CA GLN A 266 -6.31 16.79 0.94
C GLN A 266 -5.50 17.02 -0.35
N PHE A 267 -5.55 16.08 -1.31
CA PHE A 267 -4.94 16.23 -2.64
C PHE A 267 -5.73 17.15 -3.59
N GLY A 268 -6.96 17.54 -3.23
CA GLY A 268 -7.84 18.34 -4.07
C GLY A 268 -8.68 17.48 -5.01
N SER A 269 -9.11 18.03 -6.15
CA SER A 269 -9.74 17.22 -7.20
C SER A 269 -8.70 16.50 -8.06
N SER A 270 -9.12 15.44 -8.74
CA SER A 270 -8.33 14.71 -9.73
C SER A 270 -7.71 15.63 -10.80
N GLU A 271 -8.52 16.53 -11.38
CA GLU A 271 -8.07 17.52 -12.37
C GLU A 271 -7.05 18.50 -11.78
N GLU A 272 -7.33 19.00 -10.57
CA GLU A 272 -6.45 19.95 -9.91
C GLU A 272 -5.10 19.31 -9.56
N LEU A 273 -5.10 18.06 -9.08
CA LEU A 273 -3.88 17.32 -8.79
C LEU A 273 -3.00 17.18 -10.04
N GLY A 274 -3.58 16.73 -11.16
CA GLY A 274 -2.86 16.63 -12.43
C GLY A 274 -2.27 17.97 -12.87
N PHE A 275 -3.04 19.06 -12.74
CA PHE A 275 -2.56 20.42 -13.03
C PHE A 275 -1.39 20.83 -12.12
N ARG A 276 -1.49 20.59 -10.79
CA ARG A 276 -0.46 20.93 -9.81
C ARG A 276 0.84 20.16 -10.05
N ILE A 277 0.78 18.89 -10.46
CA ILE A 277 1.95 18.08 -10.84
C ILE A 277 2.67 18.74 -12.02
N ARG A 278 1.95 19.01 -13.13
CA ARG A 278 2.53 19.66 -14.31
C ARG A 278 3.10 21.05 -13.98
N GLN A 279 2.45 21.79 -13.08
CA GLN A 279 2.94 23.10 -12.64
C GLN A 279 4.23 22.98 -11.83
N ALA A 280 4.31 22.04 -10.89
CA ALA A 280 5.48 21.79 -10.06
C ALA A 280 6.70 21.39 -10.92
N GLU A 281 6.52 20.50 -11.90
CA GLU A 281 7.57 20.11 -12.85
C GLU A 281 8.13 21.30 -13.65
N ARG A 282 7.25 22.17 -14.16
CA ARG A 282 7.68 23.38 -14.89
C ARG A 282 8.46 24.34 -13.99
N HIS A 283 8.04 24.48 -12.73
CA HIS A 283 8.69 25.38 -11.79
C HIS A 283 10.05 24.85 -11.34
N TYR A 284 10.18 23.55 -11.10
CA TYR A 284 11.44 22.91 -10.74
C TYR A 284 12.53 23.08 -11.81
N ARG A 285 12.12 23.15 -13.09
CA ARG A 285 13.02 23.37 -14.22
C ARG A 285 13.31 24.85 -14.52
N ALA A 286 12.66 25.78 -13.83
CA ALA A 286 12.92 27.21 -14.00
C ALA A 286 14.22 27.58 -13.27
N PRO A 287 15.16 28.31 -13.91
CA PRO A 287 16.43 28.71 -13.31
C PRO A 287 16.26 29.73 -12.17
#